data_AF-A0A1A8C6R5-F1
#
_entry.id   AF-A0A1A8C6R5-F1
#
_cell.length_a   1.000
_cell.length_b   1.000
_cell.length_c   1.000
_cell.angle_alpha   90.00
_cell.angle_beta   90.00
_cell.angle_gamma   90.00
#
_symmetry.space_group_name_H-M   'P 1'
#
loop_
_entity.id
_entity.type
_entity.pdbx_description
1 polymer ?
#
loop_
_entity_poly.entity_id
_entity_poly.type
_entity_poly.pdbx_seq_one_letter_code
_entity_poly.pdbx_strand_id
1 'polypeptide(L)'
;GAYCVSKWGVEAFSDSLRRNMHHFGIKVSIIEPGFFKTEVTRVDLIDADLRRLWMRLPQDVKDSYGASYFEDYVRIQDLAMGLLC
;
A
#
# COMPACT_ATOMS: atom_id res chain seq x y z
N GLY A 1 -0.26 4.51 -5.77
CA GLY A 1 -1.09 5.40 -4.92
C GLY A 1 -0.24 6.16 -3.92
N ALA A 2 -0.85 6.96 -3.04
CA ALA A 2 -0.14 7.84 -2.10
C ALA A 2 0.70 7.09 -1.03
N TYR A 3 0.35 5.84 -0.71
CA TYR A 3 1.04 5.04 0.30
C TYR A 3 2.53 4.83 -0.01
N CYS A 4 2.88 4.43 -1.24
CA CYS A 4 4.30 4.23 -1.61
C CYS A 4 5.09 5.54 -1.52
N VAL A 5 4.48 6.65 -1.93
CA VAL A 5 5.10 7.99 -1.86
C VAL A 5 5.35 8.38 -0.40
N SER A 6 4.39 8.15 0.49
CA SER A 6 4.56 8.47 1.91
C SER A 6 5.61 7.59 2.59
N LYS A 7 5.67 6.29 2.26
CA LYS A 7 6.70 5.38 2.79
C LYS A 7 8.11 5.74 2.32
N TRP A 8 8.26 6.12 1.06
CA TRP A 8 9.54 6.65 0.55
C TRP A 8 9.93 7.95 1.25
N GLY A 9 8.96 8.82 1.55
CA GLY A 9 9.18 10.02 2.36
C GLY A 9 9.71 9.70 3.77
N VAL A 10 9.19 8.65 4.41
CA VAL A 10 9.68 8.17 5.72
C VAL A 10 11.12 7.68 5.63
N GLU A 11 11.46 6.94 4.57
CA GLU A 11 12.84 6.49 4.30
C GLU A 11 13.79 7.67 4.13
N ALA A 12 13.47 8.61 3.24
CA ALA A 12 14.31 9.78 2.96
C ALA A 12 14.49 10.69 4.19
N PHE A 13 13.42 10.89 4.95
CA PHE A 13 13.47 11.64 6.20
C PHE A 13 14.38 10.97 7.22
N SER A 14 14.23 9.66 7.41
CA SER A 14 15.03 8.90 8.38
C SER A 14 16.50 8.83 7.96
N ASP A 15 16.81 8.77 6.66
CA ASP A 15 18.19 8.83 6.16
C ASP A 15 18.86 10.16 6.50
N SER A 16 18.14 11.27 6.27
CA SER A 16 18.60 12.61 6.62
C SER A 16 18.80 12.74 8.13
N LEU A 17 17.84 12.25 8.92
CA LEU A 17 17.90 12.28 10.38
C LEU A 17 19.10 11.47 10.90
N ARG A 18 19.38 10.30 10.34
CA ARG A 18 20.53 9.47 10.72
C ARG A 18 21.86 10.21 10.55
N ARG A 19 22.04 10.92 9.44
CA ARG A 19 23.26 11.72 9.19
C ARG A 19 23.39 12.88 10.17
N ASN A 20 22.29 13.61 10.40
CA ASN A 20 22.28 14.73 11.33
C ASN A 20 22.53 14.29 12.78
N MET A 21 22.02 13.14 13.19
CA MET A 21 22.13 12.66 14.57
C MET A 21 23.46 11.95 14.88
N HIS A 22 24.24 11.62 13.85
CA HIS A 22 25.48 10.84 13.97
C HIS A 22 26.48 11.46 14.96
N HIS A 23 26.68 12.78 14.90
CA HIS A 23 27.66 13.47 15.76
C HIS A 23 27.26 13.52 17.25
N PHE A 24 25.99 13.25 17.56
CA PHE A 24 25.50 13.10 18.92
C PHE A 24 25.59 11.65 19.44
N GLY A 25 26.11 10.71 18.63
CA GLY A 25 26.16 9.29 18.98
C GLY A 25 24.80 8.59 18.94
N ILE A 26 23.77 9.22 18.38
CA ILE A 26 22.41 8.68 18.30
C ILE A 26 22.27 7.84 17.02
N LYS A 27 21.77 6.62 17.15
CA LYS A 27 21.51 5.71 16.02
C LYS A 27 20.05 5.80 15.59
N VAL A 28 19.82 5.87 14.29
CA VAL A 28 18.48 5.92 13.68
C VAL A 28 18.31 4.73 12.73
N SER A 29 17.28 3.93 12.96
CA SER A 29 16.93 2.75 12.17
C SER A 29 15.44 2.78 11.80
N ILE A 30 15.11 2.26 10.62
CA ILE A 30 13.73 2.00 10.20
C ILE A 30 13.52 0.49 10.28
N ILE A 31 12.36 0.08 10.80
CA ILE A 31 11.89 -1.30 10.66
C ILE A 31 10.84 -1.30 9.56
N GLU A 32 11.09 -2.09 8.53
CA GLU A 32 10.19 -2.25 7.37
C GLU A 32 9.45 -3.58 7.49
N PRO A 33 8.31 -3.60 8.21
CA PRO A 33 7.48 -4.79 8.24
C PRO A 33 6.90 -5.04 6.84
N GLY A 34 6.92 -6.32 6.44
CA GLY A 34 6.16 -6.79 5.28
C GLY A 34 4.66 -6.84 5.58
N PHE A 35 3.99 -7.85 5.06
CA PHE A 35 2.56 -8.06 5.34
C PHE A 35 2.33 -8.56 6.77
N PHE A 36 1.41 -7.92 7.49
CA PHE A 36 0.98 -8.30 8.83
C PHE A 36 -0.53 -8.14 8.96
N LYS A 37 -1.19 -9.10 9.65
CA LYS A 37 -2.60 -8.97 10.02
C LYS A 37 -2.80 -7.79 10.97
N THR A 38 -3.41 -6.72 10.47
CA THR A 38 -3.80 -5.53 11.24
C THR A 38 -5.15 -5.03 10.73
N GLU A 39 -5.75 -4.02 11.38
CA GLU A 39 -7.00 -3.42 10.90
C GLU A 39 -6.87 -2.81 9.49
N VAL A 40 -5.65 -2.41 9.07
CA VAL A 40 -5.40 -1.85 7.73
C VAL A 40 -5.43 -2.93 6.65
N THR A 41 -5.18 -4.19 7.01
CA THR A 41 -5.20 -5.34 6.08
C THR A 41 -6.53 -6.08 6.10
N ARG A 42 -7.59 -5.48 6.63
CA ARG A 42 -8.93 -6.08 6.68
C ARG A 42 -9.53 -6.21 5.29
N VAL A 43 -9.74 -7.45 4.85
CA VAL A 43 -10.20 -7.79 3.51
C VAL A 43 -11.53 -7.12 3.18
N ASP A 44 -12.47 -7.10 4.13
CA ASP A 44 -13.79 -6.48 3.96
C ASP A 44 -13.71 -4.97 3.69
N LEU A 45 -12.81 -4.28 4.39
CA LEU A 45 -12.59 -2.84 4.20
C LEU A 45 -11.91 -2.54 2.86
N ILE A 46 -10.94 -3.37 2.46
CA ILE A 46 -10.20 -3.16 1.22
C ILE A 46 -11.08 -3.47 0.01
N ASP A 47 -11.86 -4.56 0.01
CA ASP A 47 -12.79 -4.87 -1.09
C ASP A 47 -13.84 -3.76 -1.27
N ALA A 48 -14.43 -3.30 -0.17
CA ALA A 48 -15.38 -2.19 -0.20
C ALA A 48 -14.75 -0.92 -0.80
N ASP A 49 -13.52 -0.58 -0.43
CA ASP A 49 -12.84 0.59 -0.97
C ASP A 49 -12.48 0.43 -2.45
N LEU A 50 -12.03 -0.74 -2.87
CA LEU A 50 -11.71 -1.03 -4.27
C LEU A 50 -12.93 -0.95 -5.18
N ARG A 51 -14.06 -1.53 -4.77
CA ARG A 51 -15.34 -1.42 -5.50
C ARG A 51 -15.79 0.03 -5.59
N ARG A 52 -15.68 0.78 -4.49
CA ARG A 52 -16.01 2.21 -4.44
C ARG A 52 -15.15 3.01 -5.42
N LEU A 53 -13.84 2.77 -5.46
CA LEU A 53 -12.92 3.44 -6.38
C LEU A 53 -13.23 3.05 -7.84
N TRP A 54 -13.42 1.76 -8.12
CA TRP A 54 -13.78 1.26 -9.46
C TRP A 54 -15.07 1.87 -9.98
N MET A 55 -16.12 1.98 -9.17
CA MET A 55 -17.38 2.60 -9.59
C MET A 55 -17.21 4.07 -9.97
N ARG A 56 -16.33 4.80 -9.29
CA ARG A 56 -16.08 6.24 -9.49
C ARG A 56 -15.15 6.57 -10.66
N LEU A 57 -14.45 5.58 -11.21
CA LEU A 57 -13.56 5.78 -12.35
C LEU A 57 -14.37 6.19 -13.59
N PRO A 58 -13.86 7.12 -14.42
CA PRO A 58 -14.39 7.38 -15.75
C PRO A 58 -14.39 6.12 -16.63
N GLN A 59 -15.34 6.01 -17.55
CA GLN A 59 -15.53 4.79 -18.35
C GLN A 59 -14.33 4.51 -19.26
N ASP A 60 -13.75 5.54 -19.89
CA ASP A 60 -12.54 5.44 -20.71
C ASP A 60 -11.36 4.85 -19.94
N VAL A 61 -11.24 5.17 -18.65
CA VAL A 61 -10.19 4.61 -17.79
C VAL A 61 -10.50 3.14 -17.49
N LYS A 62 -11.74 2.77 -17.18
CA LYS A 62 -12.11 1.35 -16.98
C LYS A 62 -11.83 0.51 -18.22
N ASP A 63 -12.17 1.06 -19.40
CA ASP A 63 -11.94 0.41 -20.68
C ASP A 63 -10.44 0.18 -20.95
N SER A 64 -9.57 1.10 -20.50
CA SER A 64 -8.11 0.96 -20.63
C SER A 64 -7.53 -0.23 -19.85
N TYR A 65 -8.18 -0.67 -18.77
CA TYR A 65 -7.78 -1.86 -18.01
C TYR A 65 -8.31 -3.17 -18.62
N GLY A 66 -9.41 -3.10 -19.37
CA GLY A 66 -10.09 -4.24 -19.97
C GLY A 66 -11.27 -4.76 -19.13
N ALA A 67 -12.19 -5.46 -19.80
CA ALA A 67 -13.49 -5.81 -19.24
C ALA A 67 -13.44 -6.73 -18.02
N SER A 68 -12.47 -7.66 -17.93
CA SER A 68 -12.36 -8.61 -16.82
C SER A 68 -11.43 -8.15 -15.70
N TYR A 69 -10.64 -7.09 -15.91
CA TYR A 69 -9.52 -6.72 -15.04
C TYR A 69 -9.93 -6.60 -13.57
N PHE A 70 -11.03 -5.89 -13.30
CA PHE A 70 -11.45 -5.64 -11.93
C PHE A 70 -11.87 -6.92 -11.21
N GLU A 71 -12.61 -7.81 -11.88
CA GLU A 71 -13.04 -9.09 -11.29
C GLU A 71 -11.85 -10.02 -11.05
N ASP A 72 -10.91 -10.07 -11.99
CA ASP A 72 -9.68 -10.85 -11.86
C ASP A 72 -8.79 -10.30 -10.73
N TYR A 73 -8.68 -8.98 -10.62
CA TYR A 73 -7.91 -8.30 -9.57
C TYR A 73 -8.46 -8.59 -8.17
N VAL A 74 -9.77 -8.44 -7.96
CA VAL A 74 -10.42 -8.74 -6.66
C VAL A 74 -10.19 -10.21 -6.29
N ARG A 75 -10.32 -11.14 -7.25
CA ARG A 75 -10.08 -12.56 -7.01
C ARG A 75 -8.64 -12.86 -6.58
N ILE A 76 -7.66 -12.27 -7.26
CA ILE A 76 -6.24 -12.43 -6.91
C ILE A 76 -5.96 -11.82 -5.55
N GLN A 77 -6.57 -10.67 -5.24
CA GLN A 77 -6.39 -10.02 -3.96
C GLN A 77 -6.93 -10.86 -2.80
N ASP A 78 -8.14 -11.41 -2.92
CA ASP A 78 -8.70 -12.30 -1.89
C ASP A 78 -7.79 -13.50 -1.64
N LEU A 79 -7.27 -14.11 -2.70
CA LEU A 79 -6.30 -15.20 -2.60
C LEU A 79 -5.01 -14.76 -1.88
N ALA A 80 -4.41 -13.65 -2.31
CA ALA A 80 -3.16 -13.15 -1.75
C ALA A 80 -3.31 -12.77 -0.27
N MET A 81 -4.43 -12.12 0.09
CA MET A 81 -4.73 -11.76 1.47
C MET A 81 -4.95 -13.00 2.33
N GLY A 82 -5.62 -14.04 1.82
CA GLY A 82 -5.76 -15.31 2.55
C GLY A 82 -4.43 -16.03 2.81
N LEU A 83 -3.41 -15.80 1.98
CA LEU A 83 -2.08 -16.41 2.13
C LEU A 83 -1.12 -15.59 3.00
N LEU A 84 -1.20 -14.26 2.92
CA LEU A 84 -0.25 -13.33 3.56
C LEU A 84 -0.77 -12.75 4.87
N CYS A 85 -2.10 -12.69 5.03
CA CYS A 85 -2.76 -12.25 6.25
C CYS A 85 -3.36 -13.47 6.94
#